data_AF-A0A3N5JBK6-F1
#
_entry.id   AF-A0A3N5JBK6-F1
#
_cell.length_a   1.000
_cell.length_b   1.000
_cell.length_c   1.000
_cell.angle_alpha   90.00
_cell.angle_beta   90.00
_cell.angle_gamma   90.00
#
_symmetry.space_group_name_H-M   'P 1'
#
loop_
_entity.id
_entity.type
_entity.pdbx_description
1 polymer ?
#
loop_
_entity_poly.entity_id
_entity_poly.type
_entity_poly.pdbx_seq_one_letter_code
_entity_poly.pdbx_strand_id
1 'polypeptide(L)'
;MKLRPLHDRVIVKRVEEEKVSAGGIVIPDNVAEKPIRGKVLAVGNGKVLDNGEQRGLDVKVGDTVLFGKYSGTEVKVEGEDLLVMREDDIMAIIEK
;
A
#
# COMPACT_ATOMS: atom_id res chain seq x y z
N MET A 1 7.12 -10.29 11.78
CA MET A 1 8.05 -9.31 11.21
C MET A 1 7.85 -7.92 11.84
N LYS A 2 8.93 -7.16 12.13
CA LYS A 2 8.83 -5.74 12.56
C LYS A 2 9.65 -4.85 11.62
N LEU A 3 9.19 -4.72 10.37
CA LEU A 3 9.76 -3.71 9.48
C LEU A 3 9.33 -2.33 9.97
N ARG A 4 10.30 -1.44 10.19
CA ARG A 4 10.06 -0.04 10.55
C ARG A 4 10.40 0.84 9.34
N PRO A 5 9.41 1.28 8.56
CA PRO A 5 9.66 2.25 7.49
C PRO A 5 10.18 3.58 8.07
N LEU A 6 11.00 4.27 7.29
CA LEU A 6 11.60 5.55 7.66
C LEU A 6 10.77 6.72 7.12
N HIS A 7 10.75 7.83 7.84
CA HIS A 7 10.06 9.07 7.46
C HIS A 7 8.57 8.86 7.16
N ASP A 8 8.13 9.31 5.99
CA ASP A 8 6.77 9.26 5.45
C ASP A 8 6.49 7.99 4.65
N ARG A 9 7.33 6.95 4.80
CA ARG A 9 7.15 5.69 4.08
C ARG A 9 6.13 4.79 4.74
N VAL A 10 5.43 4.03 3.92
CA VAL A 10 4.39 3.08 4.28
C VAL A 10 4.70 1.74 3.62
N ILE A 11 4.52 0.66 4.37
CA ILE A 11 4.67 -0.71 3.88
C ILE A 11 3.28 -1.30 3.70
N VAL A 12 3.01 -1.77 2.50
CA VAL A 12 1.71 -2.27 2.07
C VAL A 12 1.87 -3.68 1.51
N LYS A 13 0.91 -4.55 1.81
CA LYS A 13 0.75 -5.84 1.13
C LYS A 13 -0.40 -5.72 0.14
N ARG A 14 -0.16 -6.00 -1.15
CA ARG A 14 -1.23 -5.98 -2.15
C ARG A 14 -2.32 -6.97 -1.76
N VAL A 15 -3.57 -6.56 -1.92
CA VAL A 15 -4.72 -7.46 -1.82
C VAL A 15 -5.00 -7.95 -3.23
N GLU A 16 -5.12 -9.27 -3.42
CA GLU A 16 -5.49 -9.82 -4.72
C GLU A 16 -6.89 -9.31 -5.12
N GLU A 17 -7.06 -8.89 -6.38
CA GLU A 17 -8.39 -8.59 -6.91
C GLU A 17 -9.18 -9.90 -7.08
N GLU A 18 -10.47 -9.86 -6.70
CA GLU A 18 -11.37 -10.97 -6.92
C GLU A 18 -11.44 -11.28 -8.42
N LYS A 19 -10.95 -12.47 -8.81
CA LYS A 19 -10.93 -12.97 -10.20
C LYS A 19 -12.33 -13.30 -10.75
N VAL A 20 -13.35 -13.15 -9.91
CA VAL A 20 -14.74 -13.44 -10.23
C VAL A 20 -15.48 -12.12 -10.28
N SER A 21 -15.87 -11.71 -11.49
CA SER A 21 -16.76 -10.56 -11.66
C SER A 21 -18.10 -10.83 -10.95
N ALA A 22 -18.82 -9.78 -10.54
CA ALA A 22 -20.11 -9.90 -9.85
C ALA A 22 -21.17 -10.75 -10.61
N GLY A 23 -20.97 -11.02 -11.90
CA GLY A 23 -21.81 -11.88 -12.73
C GLY A 23 -21.33 -13.34 -12.88
N GLY A 24 -20.29 -13.78 -12.16
CA GLY A 24 -19.76 -15.14 -12.24
C GLY A 24 -18.92 -15.44 -13.49
N ILE A 25 -18.57 -14.42 -14.27
CA ILE A 25 -17.72 -14.56 -15.45
C ILE A 25 -16.25 -14.60 -14.99
N VAL A 26 -15.57 -15.69 -15.34
CA VAL A 26 -14.12 -15.87 -15.14
C VAL A 26 -13.39 -15.02 -16.18
N ILE A 27 -12.63 -14.03 -15.72
CA ILE A 27 -11.84 -13.17 -16.61
C ILE A 27 -10.58 -13.94 -17.01
N PRO A 28 -10.33 -14.20 -18.32
CA PRO A 28 -9.13 -14.90 -18.77
C PRO A 28 -7.87 -14.09 -18.43
N ASP A 29 -6.76 -14.78 -18.13
CA ASP A 29 -5.47 -14.26 -17.59
C ASP A 29 -4.69 -13.28 -18.50
N ASN A 30 -5.34 -12.59 -19.44
CA ASN A 30 -4.68 -11.66 -20.34
C ASN A 30 -4.38 -10.34 -19.61
N VAL A 31 -3.21 -10.33 -18.96
CA VAL A 31 -2.60 -9.21 -18.21
C VAL A 31 -3.49 -8.74 -17.08
N ALA A 32 -3.62 -9.56 -16.03
CA ALA A 32 -4.14 -9.12 -14.75
C ALA A 32 -3.38 -7.84 -14.33
N GLU A 33 -4.09 -6.72 -14.25
CA GLU A 33 -3.47 -5.46 -13.85
C GLU A 33 -2.94 -5.61 -12.41
N LYS A 34 -1.75 -5.05 -12.13
CA LYS A 34 -1.22 -5.06 -10.76
C LYS A 34 -2.26 -4.44 -9.83
N PRO A 35 -2.68 -5.13 -8.74
CA PRO A 35 -3.67 -4.60 -7.83
C PRO A 35 -3.24 -3.21 -7.32
N ILE A 36 -4.13 -2.24 -7.50
CA ILE A 36 -3.96 -0.85 -7.04
C ILE A 36 -4.43 -0.66 -5.59
N ARG A 37 -4.76 -1.76 -4.91
CA ARG A 37 -5.26 -1.80 -3.54
C ARG A 37 -4.34 -2.65 -2.68
N GLY A 38 -4.22 -2.30 -1.41
CA GLY A 38 -3.39 -3.04 -0.47
C GLY A 38 -3.69 -2.71 0.98
N LYS A 39 -3.24 -3.60 1.87
CA LYS A 39 -3.38 -3.43 3.31
C LYS A 39 -2.08 -2.90 3.91
N VAL A 40 -2.17 -1.86 4.72
CA VAL A 40 -1.02 -1.25 5.42
C VAL A 40 -0.55 -2.19 6.52
N LEU A 41 0.73 -2.57 6.47
CA LEU A 41 1.40 -3.42 7.46
C LEU A 41 2.24 -2.62 8.44
N ALA A 42 2.85 -1.52 7.99
CA ALA A 42 3.66 -0.65 8.82
C ALA A 42 3.66 0.79 8.28
N VAL A 43 3.74 1.75 9.18
CA VAL A 43 3.78 3.19 8.89
C VAL A 43 5.02 3.81 9.51
N GLY A 44 5.60 4.79 8.83
CA GLY A 44 6.75 5.52 9.32
C GLY A 44 6.35 6.52 10.40
N ASN A 45 7.34 7.23 10.94
CA ASN A 45 7.10 8.20 12.00
C ASN A 45 6.44 9.50 11.48
N GLY A 46 6.40 9.72 10.16
CA GLY A 46 5.84 10.93 9.57
C GLY A 46 6.85 11.75 8.77
N LYS A 47 6.33 12.76 8.06
CA LYS A 47 7.12 13.69 7.24
C LYS A 47 7.71 14.78 8.13
N VAL A 48 9.02 15.00 8.02
CA VAL A 48 9.69 16.12 8.68
C VAL A 48 9.42 17.38 7.85
N LEU A 49 8.85 18.39 8.48
CA LEU A 49 8.56 19.68 7.89
C LEU A 49 9.79 20.60 7.94
N ASP A 50 9.78 21.68 7.16
CA ASP A 50 10.89 22.62 7.09
C ASP A 50 11.16 23.34 8.42
N ASN A 51 10.16 23.41 9.30
CA ASN A 51 10.27 23.96 10.66
C ASN A 51 10.86 22.95 11.68
N GLY A 52 11.19 21.72 11.26
CA GLY A 52 11.70 20.65 12.11
C GLY A 52 10.62 19.85 12.84
N GLU A 53 9.34 20.21 12.71
CA GLU A 53 8.24 19.41 13.26
C GLU A 53 8.01 18.15 12.44
N GLN A 54 7.48 17.12 13.10
CA GLN A 54 7.11 15.88 12.45
C GLN A 54 5.59 15.80 12.30
N ARG A 55 5.11 15.89 11.05
CA ARG A 55 3.71 15.63 10.72
C ARG A 55 3.49 14.12 10.65
N GLY A 56 2.63 13.60 11.51
CA GLY A 56 2.19 12.21 11.46
C GLY A 56 1.56 11.84 10.12
N LEU A 57 1.46 10.54 9.86
CA LEU A 57 0.77 10.01 8.68
C LEU A 57 -0.72 9.83 9.00
N ASP A 58 -1.57 10.10 8.02
CA ASP A 58 -3.02 9.91 8.10
C ASP A 58 -3.38 8.41 8.04
N VAL A 59 -2.58 7.63 7.29
CA VAL A 59 -2.69 6.17 7.20
C VAL A 59 -2.18 5.46 8.44
N LYS A 60 -2.87 4.39 8.83
CA LYS A 60 -2.58 3.57 10.00
C LYS A 60 -2.41 2.10 9.62
N VAL A 61 -1.74 1.36 10.50
CA VAL A 61 -1.60 -0.09 10.35
C VAL A 61 -2.97 -0.75 10.37
N GLY A 62 -3.26 -1.56 9.35
CA GLY A 62 -4.54 -2.23 9.18
C GLY A 62 -5.46 -1.58 8.13
N ASP A 63 -5.21 -0.32 7.76
CA ASP A 63 -5.99 0.38 6.75
C ASP A 63 -5.86 -0.30 5.39
N THR A 64 -6.94 -0.25 4.61
CA THR A 64 -6.92 -0.63 3.20
C THR A 64 -6.78 0.63 2.38
N VAL A 65 -5.78 0.70 1.52
CA VAL A 65 -5.43 1.90 0.78
C VAL A 65 -5.46 1.67 -0.72
N LEU A 66 -5.78 2.72 -1.46
CA LEU A 66 -5.70 2.82 -2.92
C LEU A 66 -4.45 3.63 -3.28
N PHE A 67 -3.64 3.14 -4.21
CA PHE A 67 -2.40 3.79 -4.65
C PHE A 67 -2.21 3.63 -6.16
N GLY A 68 -1.32 4.43 -6.74
CA GLY A 68 -1.02 4.38 -8.17
C GLY A 68 -0.43 3.02 -8.61
N LYS A 69 -0.78 2.57 -9.82
CA LYS A 69 -0.29 1.31 -10.41
C LYS A 69 1.24 1.17 -10.44
N TYR A 70 1.93 2.31 -10.60
CA TYR A 70 3.38 2.40 -10.68
C TYR A 70 4.02 3.00 -9.43
N SER A 71 3.26 3.14 -8.35
CA SER A 71 3.74 3.70 -7.10
C SER A 71 4.46 2.65 -6.25
N GLY A 72 5.51 3.10 -5.57
CA GLY A 72 6.28 2.29 -4.64
C GLY A 72 7.33 1.38 -5.27
N THR A 73 8.13 0.78 -4.38
CA THR A 73 9.16 -0.20 -4.69
C THR A 73 8.76 -1.56 -4.14
N GLU A 74 8.81 -2.57 -4.99
CA GLU A 74 8.51 -3.96 -4.64
C GLU A 74 9.75 -4.56 -3.94
N VAL A 75 9.57 -5.04 -2.72
CA VAL A 75 10.64 -5.63 -1.90
C VAL A 75 10.19 -6.99 -1.40
N LYS A 76 11.08 -7.98 -1.51
CA LYS A 76 10.83 -9.31 -0.98
C LYS A 76 11.57 -9.47 0.34
N VAL A 77 10.83 -9.72 1.41
CA VAL A 77 11.43 -9.88 2.74
C VAL A 77 10.78 -11.06 3.44
N GLU A 78 11.61 -11.97 3.98
CA GLU A 78 11.14 -13.22 4.61
C GLU A 78 10.22 -14.08 3.70
N GLY A 79 10.37 -13.95 2.38
CA GLY A 79 9.56 -14.67 1.40
C GLY A 79 8.23 -13.99 1.04
N GLU A 80 7.87 -12.90 1.72
CA GLU A 80 6.69 -12.10 1.39
C GLU A 80 7.03 -10.96 0.41
N ASP A 81 6.19 -10.78 -0.61
CA ASP A 81 6.28 -9.66 -1.53
C ASP A 81 5.52 -8.46 -0.94
N LEU A 82 6.26 -7.40 -0.64
CA LEU A 82 5.79 -6.18 -0.01
C LEU A 82 6.00 -4.99 -0.94
N LEU A 83 5.20 -3.95 -0.75
CA LEU A 83 5.30 -2.69 -1.48
C LEU A 83 5.63 -1.56 -0.50
N VAL A 84 6.72 -0.85 -0.76
CA VAL A 84 7.14 0.31 0.05
C VAL A 84 6.95 1.57 -0.76
N MET A 85 6.15 2.52 -0.27
CA MET A 85 5.88 3.78 -0.95
C MET A 85 5.86 4.95 0.04
N ARG A 86 5.75 6.18 -0.45
CA ARG A 86 5.47 7.33 0.41
C ARG A 86 3.97 7.44 0.65
N GLU A 87 3.58 8.11 1.72
CA GLU A 87 2.19 8.51 1.93
C GLU A 87 1.64 9.35 0.77
N ASP A 88 2.47 10.20 0.16
CA ASP A 88 2.09 11.04 -0.99
C ASP A 88 1.64 10.21 -2.23
N ASP A 89 1.99 8.92 -2.31
CA ASP A 89 1.58 8.00 -3.39
C ASP A 89 0.21 7.33 -3.14
N ILE A 90 -0.33 7.49 -1.92
CA ILE A 90 -1.61 6.91 -1.51
C ILE A 90 -2.73 7.90 -1.87
N MET A 91 -3.68 7.44 -2.67
CA MET A 91 -4.78 8.27 -3.17
C MET A 91 -5.95 8.32 -2.19
N ALA A 92 -6.24 7.22 -1.49
CA ALA A 92 -7.37 7.13 -0.57
C ALA A 92 -7.21 5.98 0.44
N ILE A 93 -7.86 6.12 1.60
CA ILE A 93 -8.18 5.02 2.51
C ILE A 93 -9.58 4.51 2.15
N ILE A 94 -9.73 3.21 1.95
CA ILE A 94 -11.01 2.56 1.67
C ILE A 94 -11.68 2.27 3.00
N GLU A 95 -12.67 3.09 3.35
CA GLU A 95 -13.56 2.86 4.51
C GLU A 95 -14.66 1.84 4.15
N LYS A 96 -15.13 1.10 5.16
CA LYS A 96 -16.25 0.16 5.05
C LYS A 96 -17.53 0.76 5.59
#